data_AF-A0A261XTC7-F1
#
_entry.id   AF-A0A261XTC7-F1
#
_cell.length_a   1.000
_cell.length_b   1.000
_cell.length_c   1.000
_cell.angle_alpha   90.00
_cell.angle_beta   90.00
_cell.angle_gamma   90.00
#
_symmetry.space_group_name_H-M   'P 1'
#
loop_
_entity.id
_entity.type
_entity.pdbx_description
1 polymer ?
#
loop_
_entity_poly.entity_id
_entity_poly.type
_entity_poly.pdbx_seq_one_letter_code
_entity_poly.pdbx_strand_id
1 'polypeptide(L)'
;MVPLDTIQWLHFEGRNVDNLIRMVLWMNEQSWRSNITISVEFEKPDRSTLEPLYDKVDVLFFSKPWAKARGAHSAYDFLHSMADRCKARAIAFCTWGSSPAAVMTKEDGNVKVSTIPVEQATEILDSVGAGDTFNAGVIHGLITGRDAREAAAFGCHLATRKVQQHGFSGLVNPDRTDNFVHPPLSNDYESLSCATGHTRRSSHHAH
;
A
#
# COMPACT_ATOMS: atom_id res chain seq x y z
N MET A 1 15.06 4.84 26.57
CA MET A 1 15.10 3.74 25.59
C MET A 1 13.74 3.07 25.66
N VAL A 2 13.00 2.98 24.55
CA VAL A 2 11.67 2.35 24.54
C VAL A 2 11.86 0.82 24.42
N PRO A 3 11.32 0.02 25.34
CA PRO A 3 11.37 -1.44 25.24
C PRO A 3 10.62 -1.94 24.00
N LEU A 4 11.27 -2.76 23.16
CA LEU A 4 10.71 -3.25 21.90
C LEU A 4 9.58 -4.28 22.10
N ASP A 5 9.50 -4.90 23.29
CA ASP A 5 8.44 -5.83 23.68
C ASP A 5 7.05 -5.18 23.80
N THR A 6 6.99 -3.85 23.88
CA THR A 6 5.75 -3.05 23.86
C THR A 6 5.37 -2.52 22.48
N ILE A 7 6.23 -2.71 21.47
CA ILE A 7 6.05 -2.16 20.12
C ILE A 7 5.58 -3.26 19.18
N GLN A 8 4.41 -3.07 18.57
CA GLN A 8 3.86 -4.01 17.59
C GLN A 8 4.19 -3.64 16.14
N TRP A 9 4.60 -2.40 15.89
CA TRP A 9 4.80 -1.87 14.54
C TRP A 9 5.99 -0.92 14.46
N LEU A 10 6.85 -1.09 13.46
CA LEU A 10 7.92 -0.17 13.10
C LEU A 10 7.70 0.35 11.68
N HIS A 11 7.69 1.67 11.52
CA HIS A 11 7.57 2.34 10.23
C HIS A 11 8.85 3.10 9.90
N PHE A 12 9.31 2.99 8.66
CA PHE A 12 10.47 3.71 8.16
C PHE A 12 10.12 4.48 6.88
N GLU A 13 10.47 5.77 6.86
CA GLU A 13 10.60 6.49 5.60
C GLU A 13 11.84 5.94 4.87
N GLY A 14 11.74 5.72 3.56
CA GLY A 14 12.83 5.28 2.69
C GLY A 14 13.97 6.30 2.53
N ARG A 15 14.52 6.84 3.61
CA ARG A 15 15.70 7.72 3.65
C ARG A 15 16.92 6.98 4.17
N ASN A 16 18.09 7.62 4.04
CA ASN A 16 19.36 7.09 4.54
C ASN A 16 19.52 5.61 4.15
N VAL A 17 19.39 5.37 2.84
CA VAL A 17 18.98 4.07 2.27
C VAL A 17 19.88 2.93 2.74
N ASP A 18 21.20 3.13 2.75
CA ASP A 18 22.14 2.10 3.16
C ASP A 18 21.94 1.67 4.62
N ASN A 19 21.70 2.63 5.51
CA ASN A 19 21.44 2.34 6.92
C ASN A 19 20.06 1.69 7.10
N LEU A 20 19.04 2.15 6.37
CA LEU A 20 17.73 1.53 6.40
C LEU A 20 17.79 0.05 5.98
N ILE A 21 18.49 -0.25 4.89
CA ILE A 21 18.66 -1.62 4.42
C ILE A 21 19.35 -2.47 5.49
N ARG A 22 20.45 -1.98 6.07
CA ARG A 22 21.17 -2.70 7.15
C ARG A 22 20.28 -2.93 8.36
N MET A 23 19.50 -1.95 8.78
CA MET A 23 18.56 -2.08 9.90
C MET A 23 17.50 -3.14 9.61
N VAL A 24 16.85 -3.11 8.45
CA VAL A 24 15.79 -4.08 8.09
C VAL A 24 16.36 -5.50 7.99
N LEU A 25 17.52 -5.67 7.36
CA LEU A 25 18.17 -6.99 7.28
C LEU A 25 18.53 -7.52 8.66
N TRP A 26 19.16 -6.69 9.50
CA TRP A 26 19.49 -7.07 10.87
C TRP A 26 18.24 -7.43 11.69
N MET A 27 17.17 -6.64 11.61
CA MET A 27 15.91 -6.93 12.32
C MET A 27 15.27 -8.25 11.87
N ASN A 28 15.40 -8.62 10.59
CA ASN A 28 14.88 -9.88 10.06
C ASN A 28 15.62 -11.12 10.61
N GLU A 29 16.82 -10.95 11.18
CA GLU A 29 17.59 -12.03 11.81
C GLU A 29 17.28 -12.19 13.31
N GLN A 30 16.45 -11.32 13.89
CA GLN A 30 16.18 -11.33 15.32
C GLN A 30 15.09 -12.33 15.70
N SER A 31 15.24 -12.99 16.86
CA SER A 31 14.27 -13.96 17.35
C SER A 31 12.88 -13.39 17.62
N TRP A 32 12.78 -12.09 17.92
CA TRP A 32 11.52 -11.37 18.15
C TRP A 32 10.86 -10.88 16.86
N ARG A 33 11.47 -11.06 15.70
CA ARG A 33 11.00 -10.50 14.42
C ARG A 33 9.56 -10.85 14.07
N SER A 34 9.11 -12.05 14.45
CA SER A 34 7.74 -12.52 14.20
C SER A 34 6.66 -11.73 14.96
N ASN A 35 7.05 -10.97 15.99
CA ASN A 35 6.12 -10.26 16.87
C ASN A 35 5.90 -8.80 16.46
N ILE A 36 6.67 -8.29 15.49
CA ILE A 36 6.64 -6.89 15.07
C ILE A 36 6.40 -6.80 13.56
N THR A 37 5.43 -5.99 13.16
CA THR A 37 5.21 -5.61 11.76
C THR A 37 6.19 -4.52 11.36
N ILE A 38 6.91 -4.75 10.25
CA ILE A 38 7.79 -3.73 9.66
C ILE A 38 7.14 -3.17 8.39
N SER A 39 7.03 -1.85 8.32
CA SER A 39 6.56 -1.12 7.14
C SER A 39 7.59 -0.13 6.62
N VAL A 40 7.65 0.05 5.30
CA VAL A 40 8.55 1.01 4.64
C VAL A 40 7.79 1.84 3.62
N GLU A 41 8.07 3.14 3.59
CA GLU A 41 7.65 4.04 2.53
C GLU A 41 8.70 4.18 1.42
N PHE A 42 8.24 4.06 0.18
CA PHE A 42 8.99 4.20 -1.05
C PHE A 42 8.45 5.40 -1.85
N GLU A 43 9.01 6.59 -1.60
CA GLU A 43 8.50 7.85 -2.15
C GLU A 43 9.34 8.43 -3.30
N LYS A 44 10.65 8.59 -3.07
CA LYS A 44 11.57 9.25 -4.03
C LYS A 44 12.10 8.29 -5.11
N PRO A 45 11.84 8.54 -6.40
CA PRO A 45 12.14 7.57 -7.47
C PRO A 45 13.63 7.27 -7.66
N ASP A 46 14.52 8.21 -7.32
CA ASP A 46 15.98 8.09 -7.38
C ASP A 46 16.55 7.12 -6.33
N ARG A 47 15.76 6.68 -5.35
CA ARG A 47 16.17 5.74 -4.30
C ARG A 47 15.91 4.28 -4.68
N SER A 48 16.11 3.91 -5.94
CA SER A 48 15.82 2.56 -6.46
C SER A 48 16.58 1.42 -5.74
N THR A 49 17.67 1.74 -5.04
CA THR A 49 18.37 0.82 -4.15
C THR A 49 17.54 0.32 -2.97
N LEU A 50 16.36 0.89 -2.69
CA LEU A 50 15.40 0.37 -1.72
C LEU A 50 14.61 -0.85 -2.21
N GLU A 51 14.56 -1.10 -3.52
CA GLU A 51 13.82 -2.22 -4.10
C GLU A 51 14.11 -3.62 -3.52
N PRO A 52 15.36 -3.96 -3.10
CA PRO A 52 15.64 -5.20 -2.38
C PRO A 52 14.90 -5.34 -1.04
N LEU A 53 14.25 -4.30 -0.54
CA LEU A 53 13.42 -4.38 0.67
C LEU A 53 12.01 -4.92 0.40
N TYR A 54 11.58 -5.05 -0.86
CA TYR A 54 10.21 -5.47 -1.17
C TYR A 54 9.86 -6.84 -0.56
N ASP A 55 10.81 -7.77 -0.55
CA ASP A 55 10.67 -9.10 0.05
C ASP A 55 11.23 -9.17 1.48
N LYS A 56 11.59 -8.04 2.10
CA LYS A 56 12.18 -7.96 3.45
C LYS A 56 11.28 -7.28 4.47
N VAL A 57 10.20 -6.62 4.04
CA VAL A 57 9.21 -5.96 4.93
C VAL A 57 7.83 -6.60 4.80
N ASP A 58 6.93 -6.25 5.72
CA ASP A 58 5.59 -6.84 5.80
C ASP A 58 4.55 -5.95 5.13
N VAL A 59 4.74 -4.62 5.26
CA VAL A 59 3.86 -3.62 4.67
C VAL A 59 4.65 -2.61 3.83
N LEU A 60 4.18 -2.33 2.62
CA LEU A 60 4.84 -1.43 1.69
C LEU A 60 3.93 -0.25 1.34
N PHE A 61 4.45 0.98 1.43
CA PHE A 61 3.76 2.19 1.02
C PHE A 61 4.46 2.81 -0.18
N PHE A 62 3.76 2.95 -1.30
CA PHE A 62 4.30 3.48 -2.54
C PHE A 62 3.65 4.80 -2.93
N SER A 63 4.49 5.72 -3.39
CA SER A 63 4.03 6.98 -3.97
C SER A 63 3.80 6.86 -5.48
N LYS A 64 2.96 7.74 -6.01
CA LYS A 64 2.80 7.94 -7.46
C LYS A 64 4.12 8.23 -8.19
N PRO A 65 4.99 9.16 -7.73
CA PRO A 65 6.31 9.36 -8.34
C PRO A 65 7.15 8.09 -8.42
N TRP A 66 7.21 7.32 -7.33
CA TRP A 66 7.94 6.06 -7.27
C TRP A 66 7.45 5.05 -8.32
N ALA A 67 6.14 4.87 -8.39
CA ALA A 67 5.51 3.95 -9.33
C ALA A 67 5.66 4.41 -10.80
N LYS A 68 5.50 5.71 -11.08
CA LYS A 68 5.66 6.27 -12.43
C LYS A 68 7.09 6.10 -12.97
N ALA A 69 8.10 6.24 -12.12
CA ALA A 69 9.49 6.01 -12.52
C ALA A 69 9.77 4.56 -12.93
N ARG A 70 8.85 3.63 -12.61
CA ARG A 70 8.87 2.21 -12.97
C ARG A 70 7.88 1.87 -14.09
N GLY A 71 7.39 2.88 -14.81
CA GLY A 71 6.53 2.72 -15.98
C GLY A 71 5.04 2.53 -15.67
N ALA A 72 4.61 2.68 -14.41
CA ALA A 72 3.20 2.48 -14.07
C ALA A 72 2.31 3.65 -14.48
N HIS A 73 1.13 3.33 -14.99
CA HIS A 73 0.10 4.30 -15.39
C HIS A 73 -0.98 4.50 -14.33
N SER A 74 -1.18 3.51 -13.45
CA SER A 74 -2.06 3.57 -12.29
C SER A 74 -1.44 2.89 -11.06
N ALA A 75 -2.01 3.15 -9.88
CA ALA A 75 -1.63 2.47 -8.65
C ALA A 75 -1.86 0.95 -8.74
N TYR A 76 -2.96 0.54 -9.40
CA TYR A 76 -3.32 -0.86 -9.60
C TYR A 76 -2.26 -1.59 -10.44
N ASP A 77 -1.91 -1.03 -11.61
CA ASP A 77 -0.92 -1.63 -12.51
C ASP A 77 0.43 -1.79 -11.82
N PHE A 78 0.83 -0.77 -11.05
CA PHE A 78 2.07 -0.82 -10.29
C PHE A 78 2.07 -1.99 -9.30
N LEU A 79 1.05 -2.08 -8.43
CA LEU A 79 0.99 -3.15 -7.43
C LEU A 79 0.91 -4.53 -8.06
N HIS A 80 0.19 -4.67 -9.17
CA HIS A 80 0.13 -5.93 -9.92
C HIS A 80 1.52 -6.34 -10.45
N SER A 81 2.26 -5.41 -11.06
CA SER A 81 3.58 -5.69 -11.65
C SER A 81 4.69 -6.05 -10.64
N MET A 82 4.55 -5.67 -9.36
CA MET A 82 5.56 -5.89 -8.33
C MET A 82 5.20 -6.98 -7.32
N ALA A 83 4.04 -7.62 -7.47
CA ALA A 83 3.52 -8.61 -6.52
C ALA A 83 4.47 -9.79 -6.26
N ASP A 84 5.13 -10.30 -7.31
CA ASP A 84 6.08 -11.43 -7.21
C ASP A 84 7.37 -11.07 -6.48
N ARG A 85 7.66 -9.78 -6.34
CA ARG A 85 8.84 -9.25 -5.66
C ARG A 85 8.62 -9.04 -4.16
N CYS A 86 7.41 -9.25 -3.67
CA CYS A 86 7.03 -9.08 -2.27
C CYS A 86 6.99 -10.43 -1.53
N LYS A 87 7.08 -10.39 -0.18
CA LYS A 87 6.92 -11.59 0.67
C LYS A 87 5.61 -12.33 0.41
N ALA A 88 5.57 -13.61 0.79
CA ALA A 88 4.38 -14.47 0.65
C ALA A 88 3.13 -13.94 1.39
N ARG A 89 3.32 -13.10 2.42
CA ARG A 89 2.26 -12.52 3.25
C ARG A 89 2.30 -10.99 3.31
N ALA A 90 2.76 -10.34 2.24
CA ALA A 90 2.91 -8.88 2.18
C ALA A 90 1.58 -8.17 1.97
N ILE A 91 1.48 -6.94 2.49
CA ILE A 91 0.42 -5.97 2.16
C ILE A 91 1.10 -4.76 1.52
N ALA A 92 0.63 -4.31 0.37
CA ALA A 92 1.17 -3.12 -0.28
C ALA A 92 0.07 -2.11 -0.61
N PHE A 93 0.41 -0.83 -0.49
CA PHE A 93 -0.47 0.29 -0.79
C PHE A 93 0.22 1.21 -1.79
N CYS A 94 -0.53 1.75 -2.74
CA CYS A 94 -0.01 2.75 -3.67
C CYS A 94 -1.02 3.89 -3.81
N THR A 95 -0.58 5.11 -3.51
CA THR A 95 -1.41 6.31 -3.64
C THR A 95 -1.25 6.91 -5.04
N TRP A 96 -2.32 7.53 -5.58
CA TRP A 96 -2.29 8.15 -6.92
C TRP A 96 -2.74 9.62 -6.99
N GLY A 97 -2.70 10.33 -5.86
CA GLY A 97 -3.23 11.69 -5.73
C GLY A 97 -4.75 11.68 -5.72
N SER A 98 -5.39 12.48 -6.58
CA SER A 98 -6.86 12.54 -6.71
C SER A 98 -7.47 11.36 -7.48
N SER A 99 -6.66 10.45 -8.03
CA SER A 99 -7.12 9.23 -8.69
C SER A 99 -7.17 8.06 -7.70
N PRO A 100 -7.89 6.96 -8.02
CA PRO A 100 -7.97 5.80 -7.14
C PRO A 100 -6.60 5.30 -6.70
N ALA A 101 -6.46 5.06 -5.39
CA ALA A 101 -5.33 4.33 -4.83
C ALA A 101 -5.50 2.83 -5.11
N ALA A 102 -4.51 2.03 -4.75
CA ALA A 102 -4.62 0.58 -4.80
C ALA A 102 -4.06 -0.06 -3.53
N VAL A 103 -4.59 -1.23 -3.22
CA VAL A 103 -4.10 -2.14 -2.18
C VAL A 103 -3.84 -3.51 -2.80
N MET A 104 -2.79 -4.19 -2.34
CA MET A 104 -2.49 -5.57 -2.63
C MET A 104 -2.35 -6.34 -1.32
N THR A 105 -2.96 -7.52 -1.24
CA THR A 105 -2.69 -8.51 -0.20
C THR A 105 -2.15 -9.79 -0.81
N LYS A 106 -1.19 -10.41 -0.13
CA LYS A 106 -0.70 -11.76 -0.43
C LYS A 106 -1.03 -12.72 0.70
N GLU A 107 -1.56 -13.88 0.37
CA GLU A 107 -1.81 -14.98 1.29
C GLU A 107 -1.35 -16.30 0.66
N ASP A 108 -0.23 -16.81 1.15
CA ASP A 108 0.34 -18.11 0.77
C ASP A 108 0.47 -18.30 -0.76
N GLY A 109 0.89 -17.23 -1.45
CA GLY A 109 1.08 -17.19 -2.91
C GLY A 109 -0.11 -16.66 -3.70
N ASN A 110 -1.29 -16.53 -3.09
CA ASN A 110 -2.43 -15.87 -3.72
C ASN A 110 -2.29 -14.36 -3.64
N VAL A 111 -2.39 -13.68 -4.77
CA VAL A 111 -2.29 -12.22 -4.88
C VAL A 111 -3.67 -11.66 -5.16
N LYS A 112 -4.14 -10.73 -4.33
CA LYS A 112 -5.33 -9.92 -4.61
C LYS A 112 -4.93 -8.46 -4.70
N VAL A 113 -5.24 -7.80 -5.81
CA VAL A 113 -5.07 -6.35 -5.98
C VAL A 113 -6.45 -5.71 -6.13
N SER A 114 -6.66 -4.56 -5.51
CA SER A 114 -7.94 -3.85 -5.53
C SER A 114 -7.72 -2.34 -5.61
N THR A 115 -8.55 -1.66 -6.37
CA THR A 115 -8.61 -0.20 -6.38
C THR A 115 -9.41 0.31 -5.18
N ILE A 116 -9.00 1.47 -4.68
CA ILE A 116 -9.64 2.19 -3.59
C ILE A 116 -10.10 3.54 -4.15
N PRO A 117 -11.42 3.79 -4.26
CA PRO A 117 -11.94 5.09 -4.64
C PRO A 117 -11.40 6.19 -3.71
N VAL A 118 -11.09 7.35 -4.29
CA VAL A 118 -10.65 8.53 -3.54
C VAL A 118 -11.70 9.61 -3.71
N GLU A 119 -12.22 10.11 -2.59
CA GLU A 119 -13.13 11.25 -2.56
C GLU A 119 -12.46 12.47 -3.19
N GLN A 120 -13.19 13.18 -4.05
CA GLN A 120 -12.68 14.41 -4.63
C GLN A 120 -12.73 15.52 -3.58
N ALA A 121 -11.57 16.10 -3.28
CA ALA A 121 -11.50 17.30 -2.46
C ALA A 121 -12.23 18.45 -3.17
N THR A 122 -13.02 19.22 -2.44
CA THR A 122 -13.72 20.40 -2.99
C THR A 122 -12.75 21.54 -3.24
N GLU A 123 -11.71 21.65 -2.41
CA GLU A 123 -10.63 22.64 -2.50
C GLU A 123 -9.31 22.03 -2.01
N ILE A 124 -8.18 22.46 -2.58
CA ILE A 124 -6.85 22.04 -2.12
C ILE A 124 -6.17 23.24 -1.47
N LEU A 125 -6.10 23.24 -0.13
CA LEU A 125 -5.49 24.31 0.65
C LEU A 125 -4.01 24.04 0.94
N ASP A 126 -3.66 22.79 1.28
CA ASP A 126 -2.28 22.40 1.62
C ASP A 126 -2.09 20.91 1.37
N SER A 127 -1.18 20.51 0.48
CA SER A 127 -0.92 19.10 0.17
C SER A 127 0.22 18.45 0.99
N VAL A 128 0.98 19.24 1.77
CA VAL A 128 2.17 18.79 2.52
C VAL A 128 1.83 17.76 3.60
N GLY A 129 2.28 16.51 3.46
CA GLY A 129 1.99 15.45 4.43
C GLY A 129 0.68 14.69 4.19
N ALA A 130 0.08 14.82 3.00
CA ALA A 130 -1.07 13.98 2.62
C ALA A 130 -0.69 12.49 2.53
N GLY A 131 0.52 12.20 2.03
CA GLY A 131 1.09 10.85 2.03
C GLY A 131 1.31 10.31 3.44
N ASP A 132 1.92 11.12 4.31
CA ASP A 132 2.13 10.76 5.72
C ASP A 132 0.80 10.50 6.45
N THR A 133 -0.22 11.32 6.16
CA THR A 133 -1.56 11.15 6.69
C THR A 133 -2.19 9.83 6.23
N PHE A 134 -2.05 9.51 4.94
CA PHE A 134 -2.50 8.23 4.41
C PHE A 134 -1.80 7.06 5.11
N ASN A 135 -0.46 7.08 5.18
CA ASN A 135 0.35 6.03 5.79
C ASN A 135 -0.06 5.84 7.27
N ALA A 136 -0.17 6.92 8.04
CA ALA A 136 -0.59 6.88 9.44
C ALA A 136 -2.02 6.35 9.61
N GLY A 137 -2.95 6.77 8.75
CA GLY A 137 -4.33 6.29 8.73
C GLY A 137 -4.42 4.79 8.46
N VAL A 138 -3.67 4.30 7.48
CA VAL A 138 -3.59 2.86 7.16
C VAL A 138 -3.00 2.07 8.31
N ILE A 139 -1.86 2.51 8.87
CA ILE A 139 -1.23 1.84 10.01
C ILE A 139 -2.21 1.77 11.19
N HIS A 140 -2.89 2.87 11.51
CA HIS A 140 -3.91 2.89 12.55
C HIS A 140 -5.05 1.91 12.25
N GLY A 141 -5.56 1.89 11.02
CA GLY A 141 -6.62 0.98 10.60
C GLY A 141 -6.24 -0.49 10.76
N LEU A 142 -5.05 -0.87 10.32
CA LEU A 142 -4.55 -2.25 10.44
C LEU A 142 -4.34 -2.65 11.91
N ILE A 143 -3.75 -1.78 12.72
CA ILE A 143 -3.54 -2.03 14.16
C ILE A 143 -4.88 -2.18 14.91
N THR A 144 -5.91 -1.45 14.47
CA THR A 144 -7.25 -1.51 15.08
C THR A 144 -8.15 -2.61 14.51
N GLY A 145 -7.60 -3.48 13.65
CA GLY A 145 -8.26 -4.70 13.18
C GLY A 145 -9.10 -4.54 11.91
N ARG A 146 -8.98 -3.42 11.20
CA ARG A 146 -9.58 -3.27 9.85
C ARG A 146 -8.85 -4.16 8.86
N ASP A 147 -9.56 -4.62 7.84
CA ASP A 147 -8.89 -5.27 6.71
C ASP A 147 -8.06 -4.25 5.89
N ALA A 148 -7.20 -4.75 5.00
CA ALA A 148 -6.32 -3.88 4.22
C ALA A 148 -7.07 -2.90 3.30
N ARG A 149 -8.22 -3.31 2.75
CA ARG A 149 -9.03 -2.44 1.88
C ARG A 149 -9.70 -1.33 2.69
N GLU A 150 -10.25 -1.68 3.85
CA GLU A 150 -10.85 -0.73 4.79
C GLU A 150 -9.83 0.26 5.35
N ALA A 151 -8.64 -0.22 5.71
CA ALA A 151 -7.54 0.64 6.17
C ALA A 151 -7.09 1.61 5.07
N ALA A 152 -6.97 1.14 3.82
CA ALA A 152 -6.66 2.01 2.68
C ALA A 152 -7.74 3.08 2.45
N ALA A 153 -9.02 2.70 2.50
CA ALA A 153 -10.12 3.65 2.34
C ALA A 153 -10.12 4.72 3.44
N PHE A 154 -9.87 4.32 4.68
CA PHE A 154 -9.73 5.25 5.81
C PHE A 154 -8.53 6.19 5.63
N GLY A 155 -7.38 5.67 5.21
CA GLY A 155 -6.20 6.49 4.88
C GLY A 155 -6.47 7.49 3.77
N CYS A 156 -7.17 7.08 2.70
CA CYS A 156 -7.58 7.97 1.62
C CYS A 156 -8.48 9.10 2.13
N HIS A 157 -9.49 8.76 2.95
CA HIS A 157 -10.40 9.75 3.53
C HIS A 157 -9.66 10.79 4.39
N LEU A 158 -8.77 10.34 5.28
CA LEU A 158 -7.96 11.25 6.10
C LEU A 158 -7.04 12.13 5.23
N ALA A 159 -6.39 11.56 4.22
CA ALA A 159 -5.55 12.33 3.31
C ALA A 159 -6.34 13.38 2.51
N THR A 160 -7.54 13.03 2.02
CA THR A 160 -8.45 13.96 1.33
C THR A 160 -8.88 15.10 2.25
N ARG A 161 -9.16 14.83 3.52
CA ARG A 161 -9.45 15.90 4.50
C ARG A 161 -8.24 16.75 4.79
N LYS A 162 -7.08 16.12 4.93
CA LYS A 162 -5.82 16.82 5.18
C LYS A 162 -5.52 17.82 4.07
N VAL A 163 -5.79 17.50 2.81
CA VAL A 163 -5.53 18.45 1.72
C VAL A 163 -6.46 19.67 1.72
N GLN A 164 -7.60 19.58 2.41
CA GLN A 164 -8.62 20.62 2.54
C GLN A 164 -8.44 21.51 3.80
N GLN A 165 -7.28 21.45 4.46
CA GLN A 165 -6.97 22.28 5.63
C GLN A 165 -5.47 22.57 5.73
N HIS A 166 -5.09 23.60 6.49
CA HIS A 166 -3.68 23.87 6.81
C HIS A 166 -3.23 23.08 8.03
N GLY A 167 -2.10 22.37 7.91
CA GLY A 167 -1.57 21.55 9.01
C GLY A 167 -2.50 20.41 9.44
N PHE A 168 -2.23 19.85 10.64
CA PHE A 168 -2.88 18.61 11.10
C PHE A 168 -3.90 18.81 12.24
N SER A 169 -4.03 20.04 12.75
CA SER A 169 -4.93 20.34 13.87
C SER A 169 -6.38 20.02 13.51
N GLY A 170 -7.07 19.25 14.37
CA GLY A 170 -8.48 18.88 14.17
C GLY A 170 -8.74 17.89 13.02
N LEU A 171 -7.68 17.30 12.43
CA LEU A 171 -7.82 16.35 11.32
C LEU A 171 -8.62 15.09 11.73
N VAL A 172 -8.46 14.67 12.99
CA VAL A 172 -9.27 13.64 13.64
C VAL A 172 -10.03 14.34 14.75
N ASN A 173 -11.36 14.47 14.61
CA ASN A 173 -12.21 15.08 15.62
C ASN A 173 -13.13 14.00 16.22
N PRO A 174 -12.97 13.63 17.51
CA PRO A 174 -13.81 12.60 18.13
C PRO A 174 -15.28 13.01 18.31
N ASP A 175 -15.58 14.31 18.36
CA ASP A 175 -16.95 14.84 18.56
C ASP A 175 -17.73 14.99 17.25
N ARG A 176 -17.01 15.00 16.12
CA ARG A 176 -17.62 14.65 14.85
C ARG A 176 -17.56 13.14 14.79
N THR A 177 -18.68 12.46 15.01
CA THR A 177 -18.82 11.12 14.45
C THR A 177 -18.62 11.27 12.95
N ASP A 178 -17.37 11.14 12.51
CA ASP A 178 -17.03 10.79 11.15
C ASP A 178 -17.62 9.39 11.01
N ASN A 179 -18.94 9.37 10.78
CA ASN A 179 -19.69 8.22 10.37
C ASN A 179 -19.11 7.88 9.02
N PHE A 180 -17.97 7.19 9.04
CA PHE A 180 -17.41 6.48 7.93
C PHE A 180 -18.39 5.34 7.67
N VAL A 181 -19.54 5.70 7.08
CA VAL A 181 -20.47 4.77 6.49
C VAL A 181 -19.75 4.35 5.23
N HIS A 182 -19.21 3.13 5.25
CA HIS A 182 -18.71 2.50 4.04
C HIS A 182 -19.80 2.63 2.96
N PRO A 183 -19.57 3.35 1.84
CA PRO A 183 -20.45 3.16 0.70
C PRO A 183 -20.42 1.67 0.36
N PRO A 184 -21.58 1.03 0.07
CA PRO A 184 -21.62 -0.39 -0.22
C PRO A 184 -20.61 -0.70 -1.33
N LEU A 185 -19.67 -1.59 -1.01
CA LEU A 185 -18.64 -2.04 -1.93
C LEU A 185 -19.35 -2.81 -3.06
N SER A 186 -19.44 -2.24 -4.26
CA SER A 186 -19.89 -2.99 -5.42
C SER A 186 -18.86 -4.06 -5.75
N ASN A 187 -19.31 -5.31 -5.92
CA ASN A 187 -18.51 -6.49 -6.23
C ASN A 187 -18.01 -6.54 -7.69
N ASP A 188 -18.07 -5.44 -8.41
CA ASP A 188 -17.71 -5.43 -9.82
C ASP A 188 -16.21 -5.23 -9.93
N TYR A 189 -15.44 -6.32 -9.92
CA TYR A 189 -14.25 -6.60 -10.75
C TYR A 189 -13.67 -7.97 -10.35
N GLU A 190 -14.48 -9.03 -10.47
CA GLU A 190 -13.96 -10.40 -10.53
C GLU A 190 -13.66 -10.79 -11.99
N SER A 191 -12.47 -11.34 -12.19
CA SER A 191 -12.06 -12.23 -13.30
C SER A 191 -11.94 -11.66 -14.72
N LEU A 192 -10.76 -11.11 -15.03
CA LEU A 192 -10.15 -11.40 -16.33
C LEU A 192 -9.24 -12.62 -16.12
N SER A 193 -9.84 -13.80 -16.19
CA SER A 193 -9.12 -15.06 -16.27
C SER A 193 -8.35 -15.08 -17.60
N CYS A 194 -7.03 -15.19 -17.51
CA CYS A 194 -6.14 -15.42 -18.64
C CYS A 194 -6.48 -16.80 -19.22
N ALA A 195 -7.27 -16.85 -20.30
CA ALA A 195 -7.53 -18.06 -21.03
C ALA A 195 -6.22 -18.52 -21.70
N THR A 196 -5.65 -19.60 -21.16
CA THR A 196 -4.55 -20.35 -21.76
C THR A 196 -4.95 -20.86 -23.14
N GLY A 197 -4.42 -20.22 -24.18
CA GLY A 197 -4.51 -20.69 -25.56
C GLY A 197 -3.61 -21.90 -25.79
N HIS A 198 -4.09 -23.09 -25.45
CA HIS A 198 -3.54 -24.36 -25.96
C HIS A 198 -4.28 -24.72 -27.25
N THR A 199 -3.84 -24.20 -28.39
CA THR A 199 -4.28 -24.70 -29.71
C THR A 199 -3.55 -26.00 -30.02
N ARG A 200 -4.22 -27.13 -29.80
CA ARG A 200 -3.89 -28.41 -30.44
C ARG A 200 -4.04 -28.26 -31.96
N ARG A 201 -2.96 -28.42 -32.71
CA ARG A 201 -3.01 -28.70 -34.15
C ARG A 201 -3.33 -30.17 -34.35
N SER A 202 -4.52 -30.48 -34.86
CA SER A 202 -4.83 -31.75 -35.50
C SER A 202 -4.72 -31.57 -37.02
N SER A 203 -3.82 -32.34 -37.61
CA SER A 203 -3.63 -32.52 -39.05
C SER A 203 -4.89 -33.05 -39.74
N HIS A 204 -5.29 -32.44 -40.85
CA HIS A 204 -6.23 -33.01 -41.81
C HIS A 204 -5.49 -33.55 -43.03
N HIS A 205 -5.91 -34.74 -43.45
CA HIS A 205 -5.47 -35.46 -44.64
C HIS A 205 -5.81 -34.68 -45.92
N ALA A 206 -4.89 -34.75 -46.89
CA ALA A 206 -5.13 -34.44 -48.29
C ALA A 206 -5.74 -35.68 -48.98
N HIS A 207 -6.74 -35.42 -49.82
CA HIS A 207 -6.99 -36.17 -51.05
C HIS A 207 -6.42 -35.38 -52.21
#